data_AF-A0A376DSI7-F1
#
_entry.id   AF-A0A376DSI7-F1
#
_cell.length_a   1.000
_cell.length_b   1.000
_cell.length_c   1.000
_cell.angle_alpha   90.00
_cell.angle_beta   90.00
_cell.angle_gamma   90.00
#
_symmetry.space_group_name_H-M   'P 1'
#
loop_
_entity.id
_entity.type
_entity.pdbx_description
1 polymer ?
#
loop_
_entity_poly.entity_id
_entity_poly.type
_entity_poly.pdbx_seq_one_letter_code
_entity_poly.pdbx_strand_id
1 'polypeptide(L)' 'MSVRKTKKHSHQESSNRFELEPIMKFQEISLDQALRILNESKITVSEEEASEILIFLHTIVKITVKEFLSPTN' A
#
# COMPACT_ATOMS: atom_id res chain seq x y z
N MET A 1 -9.14 8.69 -38.57
CA MET A 1 -9.32 8.95 -37.12
C MET A 1 -8.81 7.74 -36.36
N SER A 2 -7.70 7.87 -35.63
CA SER A 2 -7.02 6.75 -34.95
C SER A 2 -7.56 6.61 -33.52
N VAL A 3 -8.28 5.52 -33.24
CA VAL A 3 -8.83 5.22 -31.91
C VAL A 3 -7.72 4.59 -31.08
N ARG A 4 -7.11 5.38 -30.19
CA ARG A 4 -6.13 4.90 -29.22
C ARG A 4 -6.83 3.98 -28.22
N LYS A 5 -6.55 2.68 -28.30
CA LYS A 5 -6.99 1.69 -27.32
C LYS A 5 -6.24 1.94 -26.00
N THR A 6 -6.93 2.45 -24.99
CA THR A 6 -6.46 2.52 -23.61
C THR A 6 -6.18 1.11 -23.12
N LYS A 7 -4.90 0.79 -22.87
CA LYS A 7 -4.47 -0.42 -22.17
C LYS A 7 -5.07 -0.37 -20.76
N LYS A 8 -6.13 -1.15 -20.52
CA LYS A 8 -6.52 -1.54 -19.16
C LYS A 8 -5.37 -2.37 -18.61
N HIS A 9 -4.62 -1.83 -17.66
CA HIS A 9 -3.82 -2.64 -16.76
C HIS A 9 -4.80 -3.58 -16.05
N SER A 10 -4.84 -4.83 -16.49
CA SER A 10 -5.48 -5.89 -15.72
C SER A 10 -4.72 -5.96 -14.40
N HIS A 11 -5.36 -5.59 -13.29
CA HIS A 11 -4.90 -5.99 -11.98
C HIS A 11 -4.80 -7.50 -12.01
N GLN A 12 -3.56 -7.97 -12.07
CA GLN A 12 -3.21 -9.36 -11.88
C GLN A 12 -3.65 -9.70 -10.45
N GLU A 13 -4.74 -10.47 -10.33
CA GLU A 13 -5.22 -11.02 -9.07
C GLU A 13 -4.12 -11.92 -8.49
N SER A 14 -3.29 -11.34 -7.63
CA SER A 14 -2.35 -12.10 -6.80
C SER A 14 -3.15 -12.79 -5.70
N SER A 15 -3.45 -14.07 -5.92
CA SER A 15 -4.24 -14.95 -5.04
C SER A 15 -3.57 -15.31 -3.71
N ASN A 16 -2.66 -14.48 -3.20
CA ASN A 16 -2.03 -14.59 -1.89
C ASN A 16 -2.14 -13.26 -1.13
N ARG A 17 -3.35 -12.70 -1.05
CA ARG A 17 -3.63 -11.64 -0.09
C ARG A 17 -3.71 -12.27 1.29
N PHE A 18 -2.61 -12.21 2.03
CA PHE A 18 -2.66 -12.42 3.47
C PHE A 18 -3.50 -11.28 4.07
N GLU A 19 -4.76 -11.55 4.34
CA GLU A 19 -5.69 -10.61 4.95
C GLU A 19 -5.58 -10.74 6.47
N LEU A 20 -4.95 -9.75 7.12
CA LEU A 20 -4.84 -9.67 8.58
C LEU A 20 -6.17 -9.28 9.24
N GLU A 21 -7.16 -8.83 8.47
CA GLU A 21 -8.45 -8.34 8.94
C GLU A 21 -9.19 -9.27 9.93
N PRO A 22 -9.13 -10.62 9.81
CA PRO A 22 -9.75 -11.52 10.79
C PRO A 22 -9.07 -11.52 12.16
N ILE A 23 -7.79 -11.12 12.23
CA ILE A 23 -6.95 -11.19 13.44
C ILE A 23 -6.75 -9.78 14.03
N MET A 24 -6.61 -8.76 13.18
CA MET A 24 -6.33 -7.39 13.57
C MET A 24 -6.83 -6.42 12.49
N LYS A 25 -7.53 -5.35 12.90
CA LYS A 25 -7.84 -4.24 12.01
C LYS A 25 -6.61 -3.35 11.86
N PHE A 26 -6.10 -3.23 10.65
CA PHE A 26 -5.07 -2.25 10.33
C PHE A 26 -5.71 -0.88 10.14
N GLN A 27 -5.39 0.05 11.03
CA GLN A 27 -5.69 1.46 10.79
C GLN A 27 -4.63 2.01 9.85
N GLU A 28 -4.94 1.97 8.55
CA GLU A 28 -4.10 2.55 7.52
C GLU A 28 -4.12 4.09 7.60
N ILE A 29 -2.96 4.71 7.41
CA ILE A 29 -2.84 6.18 7.36
C ILE A 29 -3.47 6.64 6.04
N SER A 30 -4.20 7.76 6.04
CA SER A 30 -4.74 8.30 4.79
C SER A 30 -3.64 8.93 3.93
N LEU A 31 -3.85 8.99 2.61
CA LEU A 31 -2.90 9.64 1.70
C LEU A 31 -2.65 11.11 2.09
N ASP A 32 -3.69 11.85 2.46
CA ASP A 32 -3.56 13.24 2.93
C ASP A 32 -2.68 13.36 4.18
N GLN A 33 -2.81 12.43 5.11
CA GLN A 33 -1.96 12.38 6.31
C GLN A 33 -0.53 12.01 5.95
N ALA A 34 -0.32 11.05 5.04
CA ALA A 34 1.00 10.66 4.56
C ALA A 34 1.70 11.84 3.87
N LEU A 35 1.02 12.53 2.97
CA LEU A 35 1.52 13.73 2.30
C LEU A 35 1.89 14.82 3.31
N ARG A 36 1.05 15.03 4.33
CA ARG A 36 1.34 16.00 5.39
C ARG A 36 2.61 15.64 6.16
N ILE A 37 2.78 14.38 6.56
CA ILE A 37 3.98 13.90 7.28
C ILE A 37 5.24 14.06 6.42
N LEU A 38 5.16 13.69 5.14
CA LEU A 38 6.29 13.82 4.20
C LEU A 38 6.68 15.28 3.99
N ASN A 39 5.70 16.17 3.81
CA ASN A 39 5.93 17.61 3.68
C ASN A 39 6.50 18.23 4.98
N GLU A 40 5.98 17.86 6.15
CA GLU A 40 6.52 18.28 7.46
C GLU A 40 7.99 17.83 7.64
N SER A 41 8.37 16.71 7.02
CA SER A 41 9.74 16.19 6.99
C SER A 41 10.62 16.80 5.90
N LYS A 42 10.13 17.81 5.17
CA LYS A 42 10.79 18.44 4.00
C LYS A 42 11.08 17.44 2.86
N ILE A 43 10.32 16.35 2.79
CA ILE A 43 10.36 15.38 1.69
C ILE A 43 9.25 15.77 0.73
N THR A 44 9.66 16.36 -0.40
CA THR A 44 8.72 16.75 -1.45
C THR A 44 8.53 15.59 -2.42
N VAL A 45 7.32 15.06 -2.48
CA VAL A 45 6.91 14.01 -3.42
C VAL A 45 5.57 14.38 -4.04
N SER A 46 5.31 13.89 -5.24
CA SER A 46 3.99 13.95 -5.86
C SER A 46 2.99 13.06 -5.11
N GLU A 47 1.69 13.30 -5.35
CA GLU A 47 0.62 12.46 -4.80
C GLU A 47 0.75 10.99 -5.24
N GLU A 48 1.15 10.77 -6.50
CA GLU A 48 1.34 9.42 -7.05
C GLU A 48 2.52 8.71 -6.39
N GLU A 49 3.66 9.38 -6.22
CA GLU A 49 4.81 8.84 -5.46
C GLU A 49 4.43 8.56 -3.99
N ALA A 50 3.69 9.46 -3.34
CA ALA A 50 3.24 9.27 -1.96
C ALA A 50 2.31 8.06 -1.84
N SER A 51 1.42 7.85 -2.80
CA SER A 51 0.53 6.69 -2.87
C SER A 51 1.32 5.38 -3.01
N GLU A 52 2.31 5.35 -3.91
CA GLU A 52 3.18 4.17 -4.08
C GLU A 52 3.99 3.85 -2.82
N ILE A 53 4.57 4.88 -2.19
CA ILE A 53 5.29 4.74 -0.91
C ILE A 53 4.37 4.18 0.17
N LEU A 54 3.15 4.70 0.28
CA LEU A 54 2.19 4.29 1.30
C LEU A 54 1.78 2.82 1.11
N ILE A 55 1.51 2.39 -0.13
CA ILE A 55 1.20 0.99 -0.48
C ILE A 55 2.37 0.07 -0.11
N PHE A 56 3.60 0.48 -0.43
CA PHE A 56 4.80 -0.29 -0.11
C PHE A 56 4.97 -0.46 1.41
N LEU A 57 4.83 0.63 2.18
CA LEU A 57 4.94 0.59 3.64
C LEU A 57 3.84 -0.27 4.27
N HIS A 58 2.58 -0.14 3.84
CA HIS A 58 1.50 -1.01 4.32
C HIS A 58 1.80 -2.48 4.04
N THR A 59 2.38 -2.81 2.89
CA THR A 59 2.77 -4.17 2.53
C THR A 59 3.85 -4.71 3.47
N ILE A 60 4.90 -3.94 3.73
CA ILE A 60 5.96 -4.34 4.68
C ILE A 60 5.38 -4.61 6.05
N VAL A 61 4.58 -3.68 6.59
CA VAL A 61 4.01 -3.83 7.92
C VAL A 61 3.12 -5.08 8.00
N LYS A 62 2.28 -5.34 6.98
CA LYS A 62 1.46 -6.56 6.93
C LYS A 62 2.31 -7.83 6.95
N ILE A 63 3.43 -7.86 6.21
CA ILE A 63 4.36 -9.00 6.23
C ILE A 63 5.03 -9.13 7.61
N THR A 64 5.54 -8.05 8.18
CA THR A 64 6.21 -8.10 9.48
C THR A 64 5.27 -8.55 10.59
N VAL A 65 4.04 -8.04 10.62
CA VAL A 65 3.04 -8.47 11.61
C VAL A 65 2.61 -9.91 11.38
N LYS A 66 2.49 -10.36 10.13
CA LYS A 66 2.30 -11.78 9.82
C LYS A 66 3.35 -12.63 10.50
N GLU A 67 4.62 -12.33 10.24
CA GLU A 67 5.75 -13.11 10.76
C GLU A 67 5.78 -13.09 12.29
N PHE A 68 5.53 -11.93 12.91
CA PHE A 68 5.53 -11.78 14.37
C PHE A 68 4.40 -12.56 15.05
N LEU A 69 3.20 -12.57 14.48
CA LEU A 69 2.04 -13.27 15.02
C LEU A 69 1.98 -14.75 14.61
N SER A 70 2.78 -15.16 13.64
CA SER A 70 2.82 -16.56 13.21
C SER A 70 3.47 -17.39 14.33
N PRO A 71 2.81 -18.46 14.81
CA PRO A 71 3.41 -19.34 15.80
C PRO A 71 4.74 -19.87 15.28
N THR A 72 5.78 -19.83 16.10
CA THR A 72 7.04 -20.50 15.82
C THR A 72 6.77 -22.00 15.91
N ASN A 73 6.60 -22.65 14.75
CA ASN A 73 6.61 -24.11 14.66
C ASN A 73 8.05 -24.62 14.71
#